data_AF-A0A6L7YZH1-F1
#
_entry.id   AF-A0A6L7YZH1-F1
#
_cell.length_a   1.000
_cell.length_b   1.000
_cell.length_c   1.000
_cell.angle_alpha   90.00
_cell.angle_beta   90.00
_cell.angle_gamma   90.00
#
_symmetry.space_group_name_H-M   'P 1'
#
loop_
_entity.id
_entity.type
_entity.pdbx_description
1 polymer ?
#
loop_
_entity_poly.entity_id
_entity_poly.type
_entity_poly.pdbx_seq_one_letter_code
_entity_poly.pdbx_strand_id
1 'polypeptide(L)' 'PDAYFAAMAIESGCEWVTTDRDFSRFEGLKWRHPLPSGPA' A
#
# COMPACT_ATOMS: atom_id res chain seq x y z
N PRO A 1 -2.60 -4.22 13.42
CA PRO A 1 -3.55 -3.51 12.54
C PRO A 1 -3.11 -3.53 11.08
N ASP A 2 -1.88 -3.13 10.78
CA ASP A 2 -1.35 -3.02 9.41
C ASP A 2 -1.41 -4.33 8.63
N ALA A 3 -1.01 -5.45 9.28
CA ALA A 3 -1.03 -6.77 8.66
C ALA A 3 -2.45 -7.22 8.25
N TYR A 4 -3.48 -6.82 8.99
CA TYR A 4 -4.87 -7.13 8.65
C TYR A 4 -5.32 -6.41 7.39
N PHE A 5 -5.01 -5.11 7.27
CA PHE A 5 -5.33 -4.34 6.07
C PHE A 5 -4.52 -4.80 4.85
N ALA A 6 -3.24 -5.11 5.06
CA ALA A 6 -2.39 -5.68 4.00
C ALA A 6 -2.96 -7.01 3.49
N ALA A 7 -3.34 -7.92 4.39
CA ALA A 7 -3.96 -9.19 4.02
C ALA A 7 -5.26 -8.98 3.22
N MET A 8 -6.15 -8.10 3.69
CA MET A 8 -7.40 -7.80 3.00
C MET A 8 -7.19 -7.24 1.59
N ALA A 9 -6.24 -6.33 1.41
CA ALA A 9 -5.90 -5.76 0.11
C ALA A 9 -5.29 -6.82 -0.84
N ILE A 10 -4.42 -7.69 -0.31
CA ILE A 10 -3.83 -8.81 -1.06
C ILE A 10 -4.92 -9.79 -1.51
N GLU A 11 -5.78 -10.23 -0.59
CA GLU A 11 -6.87 -11.18 -0.88
C GLU A 11 -7.87 -10.61 -1.90
N SER A 12 -8.14 -9.31 -1.81
CA SER A 12 -9.04 -8.63 -2.74
C SER A 12 -8.37 -8.25 -4.07
N GLY A 13 -7.04 -8.40 -4.19
CA GLY A 13 -6.26 -7.99 -5.36
C GLY A 13 -6.22 -6.46 -5.59
N CYS A 14 -6.53 -5.66 -4.58
CA CYS A 14 -6.59 -4.20 -4.67
C CYS A 14 -5.20 -3.55 -4.49
N GLU A 15 -5.04 -2.33 -5.02
CA GLU A 15 -3.90 -1.47 -4.71
C GLU A 15 -4.18 -0.68 -3.43
N TRP A 16 -3.22 -0.68 -2.50
CA TRP A 16 -3.26 0.08 -1.26
C TRP A 16 -2.66 1.48 -1.45
N VAL A 17 -3.50 2.51 -1.47
CA VAL A 17 -3.05 3.91 -1.59
C VAL A 17 -2.91 4.53 -0.20
N THR A 18 -1.69 4.88 0.20
CA THR A 18 -1.42 5.43 1.54
C THR A 18 -0.22 6.38 1.54
N THR A 19 -0.18 7.31 2.49
CA THR A 19 1.02 8.13 2.77
C THR A 19 2.02 7.43 3.69
N ASP A 20 1.61 6.31 4.31
CA ASP A 20 2.44 5.50 5.19
C ASP A 20 3.28 4.49 4.39
N ARG A 21 4.60 4.69 4.41
CA ARG A 21 5.55 3.85 3.64
C ARG A 21 5.87 2.53 4.31
N ASP A 22 5.50 2.33 5.57
CA ASP A 22 5.79 1.08 6.29
C ASP A 22 5.04 -0.12 5.68
N PHE A 23 3.96 0.13 4.94
CA PHE A 23 3.24 -0.92 4.18
C PHE A 23 4.11 -1.59 3.11
N SER A 24 5.20 -0.97 2.67
CA SER A 24 6.16 -1.59 1.76
C SER A 24 6.83 -2.86 2.31
N ARG A 25 6.77 -3.11 3.62
CA ARG A 25 7.35 -4.30 4.26
C ARG A 25 6.53 -5.58 4.02
N PHE A 26 5.30 -5.48 3.55
CA PHE A 26 4.44 -6.64 3.32
C PHE A 26 4.62 -7.19 1.90
N GLU A 27 5.21 -8.38 1.80
CA GLU A 27 5.39 -9.06 0.52
C GLU A 27 4.03 -9.32 -0.18
N GLY A 28 3.99 -9.11 -1.49
CA GLY A 28 2.79 -9.30 -2.30
C GLY A 28 1.78 -8.14 -2.25
N LEU A 29 1.94 -7.16 -1.36
CA LEU A 29 1.07 -5.99 -1.31
C LEU A 29 1.40 -5.02 -2.46
N LYS A 30 0.45 -4.85 -3.38
CA LYS A 30 0.48 -3.72 -4.32
C LYS A 30 0.12 -2.45 -3.57
N TRP A 31 1.02 -1.48 -3.53
CA TRP A 31 0.77 -0.22 -2.83
C TRP A 31 1.41 0.95 -3.56
N ARG A 32 0.89 2.16 -3.30
CA ARG A 32 1.36 3.39 -3.93
C ARG A 32 1.17 4.59 -3.00
N HIS A 33 2.09 5.55 -3.08
CA HIS A 33 1.91 6.87 -2.49
C HIS A 33 0.92 7.72 -3.32
N PRO A 34 -0.06 8.41 -2.70
CA PRO A 34 -1.08 9.15 -3.44
C PRO A 34 -0.51 10.30 -4.29
N LEU A 35 0.57 10.93 -3.83
CA LEU A 35 1.22 12.03 -4.54
C LEU A 35 2.32 11.53 -5.51
N PRO A 36 2.45 12.15 -6.71
CA PRO A 36 3.54 11.86 -7.64
C PRO A 36 4.89 12.22 -7.02
N SER A 37 5.96 11.58 -7.51
CA SER A 37 7.32 11.96 -7.15
C SER A 37 7.77 13.13 -8.02
N GLY A 38 7.90 14.32 -7.44
CA GLY A 38 8.43 15.52 -8.12
C GLY A 38 7.46 16.71 -8.17
N PRO A 39 7.93 17.87 -8.66
CA PRO A 39 7.08 19.04 -8.86
C PRO A 39 6.02 18.78 -9.96
N ALA A 40 4.91 19.51 -9.86
CA ALA A 40 3.75 19.40 -10.75
C ALA A 40 4.06 19.79 -12.21
#